data_AF-A0A925UW90-F1
#
_entry.id   AF-A0A925UW90-F1
#
_cell.length_a   1.000
_cell.length_b   1.000
_cell.length_c   1.000
_cell.angle_alpha   90.00
_cell.angle_beta   90.00
_cell.angle_gamma   90.00
#
_symmetry.space_group_name_H-M   'P 1'
#
loop_
_entity.id
_entity.type
_entity.pdbx_description
1 polymer ?
#
loop_
_entity_poly.entity_id
_entity_poly.type
_entity_poly.pdbx_seq_one_letter_code
_entity_poly.pdbx_strand_id
1 'polypeptide(L)'
;MPDLIDNPISTQLDESMLEGFGGFPNKLFLINAGGDRYAANNATLPDGQTIDGLATFPDADEATTYMSLLAGLSGEIIGKTFEEAREIAVSKPRLMCLFLFVGGKIADVHWVR
;
A
#
# COMPACT_ATOMS: atom_id res chain seq x y z
N MET A 1 5.60 11.82 -27.66
CA MET A 1 6.59 12.14 -26.62
C MET A 1 5.81 12.22 -25.33
N PRO A 2 5.95 11.28 -24.37
CA PRO A 2 5.28 11.41 -23.09
C PRO A 2 6.18 12.18 -22.12
N ASP A 3 5.57 13.14 -21.42
CA ASP A 3 6.19 13.98 -20.39
C ASP A 3 6.59 13.12 -19.18
N LEU A 4 7.90 13.12 -18.89
CA LEU A 4 8.48 12.59 -17.66
C LEU A 4 8.18 13.59 -16.53
N ILE A 5 7.27 13.21 -15.63
CA ILE A 5 7.07 13.89 -14.36
C ILE A 5 8.28 13.56 -13.47
N ASP A 6 9.14 14.56 -13.30
CA ASP A 6 10.35 14.53 -12.48
C ASP A 6 9.97 14.40 -10.99
N ASN A 7 10.03 13.18 -10.46
CA ASN A 7 9.89 12.90 -9.03
C ASN A 7 11.30 12.73 -8.44
N PRO A 8 11.77 13.61 -7.53
CA PRO A 8 13.17 13.71 -7.13
C PRO A 8 13.58 12.71 -6.02
N ILE A 9 13.03 11.50 -6.04
CA ILE A 9 13.49 10.38 -5.21
C ILE A 9 13.61 9.18 -6.15
N SER A 10 14.86 8.80 -6.45
CA SER A 10 15.21 7.65 -7.27
C SER A 10 14.71 6.33 -6.67
N THR A 11 13.42 6.07 -6.79
CA THR A 11 12.86 4.74 -6.77
C THR A 11 12.32 4.54 -8.18
N GLN A 12 13.14 3.94 -9.05
CA GLN A 12 12.69 3.47 -10.35
C GLN A 12 11.69 2.34 -10.09
N LEU A 13 10.43 2.70 -9.85
CA LEU A 13 9.32 1.79 -10.04
C LEU A 13 9.25 1.55 -11.55
N ASP A 14 9.73 0.39 -11.99
CA ASP A 14 9.65 -0.03 -13.38
C ASP A 14 8.21 0.18 -13.88
N GLU A 15 8.03 0.87 -15.02
CA GLU A 15 6.71 1.14 -15.61
C GLU A 15 5.91 -0.15 -15.85
N SER A 16 6.57 -1.30 -15.99
CA SER A 16 5.94 -2.62 -16.07
C SER A 16 5.30 -3.12 -14.77
N MET A 17 5.59 -2.49 -13.62
CA MET A 17 4.93 -2.75 -12.33
C MET A 17 3.73 -1.82 -12.08
N LEU A 18 3.57 -0.77 -12.90
CA LEU A 18 2.52 0.25 -12.80
C LEU A 18 1.31 -0.01 -13.73
N GLU A 19 1.17 -1.24 -14.26
CA GLU A 19 0.09 -1.62 -15.18
C GLU A 19 -1.30 -1.81 -14.52
N GLY A 20 -1.50 -1.38 -13.26
CA GLY A 20 -2.83 -1.39 -12.63
C GLY A 20 -3.48 -0.01 -12.62
N PHE A 21 -4.81 -0.01 -12.44
CA PHE A 21 -5.69 1.14 -12.54
C PHE A 21 -5.12 2.42 -11.88
N GLY A 22 -4.74 3.40 -12.69
CA GLY A 22 -4.31 4.72 -12.19
C GLY A 22 -2.90 4.80 -11.60
N GLY A 23 -2.00 3.85 -11.88
CA GLY A 23 -0.63 3.85 -11.34
C GLY A 23 -0.44 2.97 -10.10
N PHE A 24 -1.44 2.14 -9.76
CA PHE A 24 -1.32 1.14 -8.70
C PHE A 24 -0.81 -0.20 -9.25
N PRO A 25 0.04 -0.93 -8.52
CA PRO A 25 0.46 -2.27 -8.94
C PRO A 25 -0.73 -3.24 -8.99
N ASN A 26 -0.80 -4.04 -10.05
CA ASN A 26 -1.86 -5.03 -10.23
C ASN A 26 -1.72 -6.22 -9.25
N LYS A 27 -0.48 -6.50 -8.85
CA LYS A 27 -0.14 -7.44 -7.79
C LYS A 27 0.38 -6.64 -6.59
N LEU A 28 -0.27 -6.83 -5.45
CA LEU A 28 0.07 -6.19 -4.20
C LEU A 28 0.42 -7.24 -3.16
N PHE A 29 1.35 -6.89 -2.29
CA PHE A 29 1.67 -7.67 -1.12
C PHE A 29 1.04 -7.01 0.10
N LEU A 30 0.52 -7.84 1.01
CA LEU A 30 -0.08 -7.42 2.26
C LEU A 30 0.54 -8.21 3.40
N ILE A 31 0.56 -7.62 4.58
CA ILE A 31 1.03 -8.30 5.79
C ILE A 31 -0.21 -8.80 6.55
N ASN A 32 -0.38 -10.12 6.62
CA ASN A 32 -1.41 -10.78 7.40
C ASN A 32 -0.91 -11.05 8.82
N ALA A 33 -1.49 -10.38 9.82
CA ALA A 33 -1.13 -10.52 11.23
C ALA A 33 -1.83 -11.72 11.93
N GLY A 34 -2.50 -12.58 11.16
CA GLY A 34 -3.17 -13.81 11.59
C GLY A 34 -4.69 -13.76 11.48
N GLY A 35 -5.26 -14.75 10.80
CA GLY A 35 -6.69 -14.85 10.53
C GLY A 35 -7.15 -13.84 9.48
N ASP A 36 -8.17 -13.05 9.80
CA ASP A 36 -8.74 -12.00 8.94
C ASP A 36 -8.26 -10.59 9.35
N ARG A 37 -7.00 -10.50 9.81
CA ARG A 37 -6.35 -9.28 10.28
C ARG A 37 -5.16 -8.93 9.37
N TYR A 38 -5.22 -7.76 8.78
CA TYR A 38 -4.20 -7.24 7.88
C TYR A 38 -3.56 -5.99 8.46
N ALA A 39 -2.31 -5.73 8.10
CA ALA A 39 -1.63 -4.49 8.47
C ALA A 39 -2.37 -3.29 7.86
N ALA A 40 -2.67 -2.33 8.71
CA ALA A 40 -3.24 -1.05 8.33
C ALA A 40 -2.36 0.06 8.92
N ASN A 41 -2.36 1.20 8.27
CA ASN A 41 -1.69 2.40 8.76
C ASN A 41 -2.72 3.53 8.89
N ASN A 42 -2.43 4.50 9.74
CA ASN A 42 -3.21 5.73 9.84
C ASN A 42 -2.40 6.87 9.24
N ALA A 43 -2.99 7.64 8.34
CA ALA A 43 -2.40 8.86 7.80
C ALA A 43 -3.21 10.06 8.29
N THR A 44 -2.53 11.10 8.76
CA THR A 44 -3.18 12.39 9.07
C THR A 44 -3.09 13.27 7.83
N LEU A 45 -4.26 13.61 7.30
CA LEU A 45 -4.41 14.52 6.18
C LEU A 45 -4.08 15.96 6.60
N PRO A 46 -3.77 16.85 5.64
CA PRO A 46 -3.47 18.26 5.93
C PRO A 46 -4.59 19.04 6.62
N ASP A 47 -5.83 18.55 6.51
CA ASP A 47 -7.02 19.11 7.17
C ASP A 47 -7.17 18.67 8.64
N GLY A 48 -6.23 17.84 9.13
CA GLY A 48 -6.23 17.31 10.50
C GLY A 48 -7.06 16.04 10.67
N GLN A 49 -7.69 15.51 9.61
CA GLN A 49 -8.40 14.24 9.69
C GLN A 49 -7.43 13.07 9.63
N THR A 50 -7.60 12.11 10.54
CA THR A 50 -6.87 10.85 10.49
C THR A 50 -7.71 9.81 9.77
N ILE A 51 -7.16 9.27 8.69
CA ILE A 51 -7.76 8.18 7.91
C ILE A 51 -7.02 6.89 8.15
N ASP A 52 -7.75 5.79 8.27
CA ASP A 52 -7.19 4.45 8.33
C ASP A 52 -7.17 3.85 6.92
N GLY A 53 -6.05 3.24 6.53
CA GLY A 53 -5.89 2.63 5.21
C GLY A 53 -5.11 1.32 5.27
N LEU A 54 -5.40 0.42 4.35
CA LEU A 54 -4.76 -0.89 4.26
C LEU A 54 -3.31 -0.72 3.77
N ALA A 55 -2.34 -1.29 4.47
CA ALA A 55 -0.95 -1.23 4.03
C ALA A 55 -0.70 -2.27 2.92
N THR A 56 -0.33 -1.78 1.75
CA THR A 56 -0.03 -2.58 0.55
C THR A 56 1.35 -2.24 0.02
N PHE A 57 2.02 -3.22 -0.57
CA PHE A 57 3.41 -3.12 -1.03
C PHE A 57 3.52 -3.63 -2.46
N PRO A 58 4.38 -3.05 -3.31
CA PRO A 58 4.59 -3.54 -4.68
C PRO A 58 5.34 -4.88 -4.71
N ASP A 59 6.16 -5.16 -3.69
CA ASP A 59 6.94 -6.37 -3.54
C ASP A 59 7.03 -6.83 -2.07
N ALA A 60 7.57 -8.04 -1.87
CA ALA A 60 7.71 -8.63 -0.54
C ALA A 60 8.87 -8.04 0.28
N ASP A 61 9.87 -7.46 -0.37
CA ASP A 61 11.03 -6.86 0.30
C ASP A 61 10.65 -5.53 0.97
N GLU A 62 9.79 -4.75 0.33
CA GLU A 62 9.14 -3.55 0.88
C GLU A 62 8.26 -3.89 2.08
N ALA A 63 7.45 -4.95 1.98
CA ALA A 63 6.67 -5.44 3.11
C ALA A 63 7.59 -5.85 4.29
N THR A 64 8.70 -6.53 4.01
CA THR A 64 9.68 -6.94 5.02
C THR A 64 10.38 -5.74 5.66
N THR A 65 10.75 -4.74 4.85
CA THR A 65 11.34 -3.49 5.33
C THR A 65 10.38 -2.74 6.24
N TYR A 66 9.11 -2.65 5.83
CA TYR A 66 8.06 -2.03 6.63
C TYR A 66 7.82 -2.76 7.97
N MET A 67 7.81 -4.10 7.96
CA MET A 67 7.76 -4.89 9.20
C MET A 67 8.97 -4.63 10.11
N SER A 68 10.15 -4.43 9.53
CA SER A 68 11.38 -4.15 10.28
C SER A 68 11.38 -2.75 10.91
N LEU A 69 10.73 -1.78 10.26
CA LEU A 69 10.58 -0.41 10.76
C LEU A 69 9.58 -0.31 11.92
N LEU A 70 8.52 -1.11 11.89
CA LEU A 70 7.49 -1.14 12.92
C LEU A 70 7.79 -2.25 13.93
N ALA A 71 8.51 -1.88 14.99
CA ALA A 71 8.81 -2.79 16.09
C ALA A 71 7.53 -3.49 16.61
N GLY A 72 7.39 -4.79 16.31
CA GLY A 72 6.26 -5.62 16.73
C GLY A 72 5.27 -6.00 15.63
N LEU A 73 5.40 -5.47 14.40
CA LEU A 73 4.60 -5.95 13.27
C LEU A 73 5.17 -7.30 12.80
N SER A 74 4.52 -8.38 13.25
CA SER A 74 4.82 -9.75 12.81
C SER A 74 3.59 -10.30 12.08
N GLY A 75 3.84 -10.89 10.92
CA GLY A 75 2.79 -11.38 10.04
C GLY A 75 3.35 -12.13 8.84
N GLU A 76 2.46 -12.78 8.10
CA GLU A 76 2.76 -13.46 6.85
C GLU A 76 2.59 -12.50 5.68
N ILE A 77 3.59 -12.42 4.81
CA ILE A 77 3.50 -11.63 3.59
C ILE A 77 2.71 -12.45 2.56
N ILE A 78 1.53 -11.97 2.20
CA ILE A 78 0.67 -12.61 1.21
C ILE A 78 0.59 -11.75 -0.06
N GLY A 79 0.63 -12.39 -1.22
CA GLY A 79 0.35 -11.73 -2.49
C GLY A 79 -1.13 -11.78 -2.82
N LYS A 80 -1.71 -10.65 -3.22
CA LYS A 80 -3.09 -10.51 -3.68
C LYS A 80 -3.16 -9.63 -4.91
N THR A 81 -4.25 -9.73 -5.67
CA THR A 81 -4.51 -8.74 -6.73
C THR A 81 -4.98 -7.43 -6.14
N PHE A 82 -4.93 -6.37 -6.95
CA PHE A 82 -5.48 -5.07 -6.59
C PHE A 82 -6.97 -5.17 -6.20
N GLU A 83 -7.79 -5.89 -6.98
CA GLU A 83 -9.21 -6.08 -6.66
C GLU A 83 -9.42 -6.80 -5.33
N GLU A 84 -8.66 -7.86 -5.05
CA GLU A 84 -8.75 -8.57 -3.77
C GLU A 84 -8.37 -7.67 -2.58
N ALA A 85 -7.31 -6.88 -2.71
CA ALA A 85 -6.90 -5.93 -1.68
C ALA A 85 -7.98 -4.86 -1.46
N ARG A 86 -8.59 -4.37 -2.56
CA ARG A 86 -9.71 -3.45 -2.51
C ARG A 86 -10.93 -4.04 -1.84
N GLU A 87 -11.31 -5.28 -2.15
CA GLU A 87 -12.42 -5.97 -1.49
C GLU A 87 -12.18 -6.10 0.01
N ILE A 88 -10.95 -6.42 0.42
CA ILE A 88 -10.57 -6.44 1.84
C ILE A 88 -10.78 -5.05 2.46
N ALA A 89 -10.26 -3.99 1.83
CA ALA A 89 -10.43 -2.63 2.34
C ALA A 89 -11.91 -2.23 2.46
N VAL A 90 -12.73 -2.50 1.44
CA VAL A 90 -14.16 -2.20 1.44
C VAL A 90 -14.91 -2.99 2.52
N SER A 91 -14.53 -4.26 2.75
CA SER A 91 -15.14 -5.12 3.77
C SER A 91 -14.95 -4.61 5.20
N LYS A 92 -13.93 -3.79 5.45
CA LYS A 92 -13.62 -3.25 6.78
C LYS A 92 -14.19 -1.83 6.90
N PRO A 93 -15.15 -1.58 7.80
CA PRO A 93 -15.83 -0.28 7.88
C PRO A 93 -14.92 0.90 8.24
N ARG A 94 -13.75 0.65 8.82
CA ARG A 94 -12.79 1.69 9.20
C ARG A 94 -11.80 2.07 8.10
N LEU A 95 -11.55 1.18 7.14
CA LEU A 95 -10.57 1.44 6.09
C LEU A 95 -11.21 2.30 5.00
N MET A 96 -10.59 3.44 4.72
CA MET A 96 -11.05 4.41 3.72
C MET A 96 -10.24 4.29 2.42
N CYS A 97 -9.02 3.76 2.50
CA CYS A 97 -8.10 3.70 1.37
C CYS A 97 -7.11 2.52 1.45
N LEU A 98 -6.38 2.31 0.37
CA LEU A 98 -5.19 1.48 0.29
C LEU A 98 -3.97 2.39 0.22
N PHE A 99 -2.99 2.17 1.08
CA PHE A 99 -1.70 2.85 1.03
C PHE A 99 -0.69 1.98 0.31
N LEU A 100 -0.09 2.50 -0.76
CA LEU A 100 1.06 1.89 -1.39
C LEU A 100 2.33 2.37 -0.68
N PHE A 101 3.02 1.48 0.00
CA PHE A 101 4.29 1.78 0.64
C PHE A 101 5.47 1.39 -0.24
N VAL A 102 6.42 2.31 -0.40
CA VAL A 102 7.68 2.11 -1.11
C VAL A 102 8.80 2.84 -0.35
N GLY A 103 9.92 2.18 -0.08
CA GLY A 103 11.00 2.68 0.75
C GLY A 103 10.56 3.09 2.16
N GLY A 104 9.54 2.43 2.71
CA GLY A 104 8.95 2.77 4.02
C GLY A 104 8.13 4.07 4.05
N LYS A 105 7.82 4.67 2.91
CA LYS A 105 6.97 5.87 2.77
C LYS A 105 5.72 5.56 1.96
N ILE A 106 4.65 6.33 2.18
CA ILE A 106 3.45 6.26 1.33
C ILE A 106 3.82 6.88 -0.03
N ALA A 107 3.86 6.05 -1.06
CA ALA A 107 4.09 6.47 -2.44
C ALA A 107 2.78 6.88 -3.12
N ASP A 108 1.69 6.16 -2.85
CA ASP A 108 0.38 6.45 -3.43
C ASP A 108 -0.78 6.02 -2.51
N VAL A 109 -1.96 6.59 -2.74
CA VAL A 109 -3.18 6.36 -1.95
C VAL A 109 -4.36 6.09 -2.88
N HIS A 110 -4.92 4.88 -2.82
CA HIS A 110 -6.14 4.55 -3.53
C HIS A 110 -7.36 4.61 -2.61
N TRP A 111 -8.25 5.56 -2.86
CA TRP A 111 -9.48 5.71 -2.09
C TRP A 111 -10.53 4.69 -2.50
N VAL A 112 -11.10 4.00 -1.52
CA VAL A 112 -12.17 3.01 -1.76
C VAL A 112 -13.54 3.50 -1.29
N ARG A 113 -13.61 4.69 -0.69
CA ARG A 113 -14.81 5.36 -0.16
C ARG A 113 -14.78 6.86 -0.39
#